data_AF-A0A839TN37-F1
#
_entry.id   AF-A0A839TN37-F1
#
_cell.length_a   1.000
_cell.length_b   1.000
_cell.length_c   1.000
_cell.angle_alpha   90.00
_cell.angle_beta   90.00
_cell.angle_gamma   90.00
#
_symmetry.space_group_name_H-M   'P 1'
#
loop_
_entity.id
_entity.type
_entity.pdbx_description
1 polymer ?
#
loop_
_entity_poly.entity_id
_entity_poly.type
_entity_poly.pdbx_seq_one_letter_code
_entity_poly.pdbx_strand_id
1 'polypeptide(L)'
;MFHPVHTYIAKFVTDFEARELHHLVLDRGGLVYELPDLKGIRAFARDNLQVLWEEYQRILNPAEYPVNLSQACWDNKMRLIDEIQRDIQRQLQP
;
A
#
# COMPACT_ATOMS: atom_id res chain seq x y z
N MET A 1 7.31 2.38 10.46
CA MET A 1 5.99 2.00 9.89
C MET A 1 4.98 1.83 11.02
N PHE A 2 3.72 2.21 10.82
CA PHE A 2 2.67 2.10 11.85
C PHE A 2 1.32 1.73 11.21
N HIS A 3 0.46 1.07 11.97
CA HIS A 3 -0.87 0.69 11.52
C HIS A 3 -1.78 1.94 11.41
N PRO A 4 -2.48 2.17 10.29
CA PRO A 4 -3.16 3.45 10.03
C PRO A 4 -4.39 3.73 10.93
N VAL A 5 -4.98 2.69 11.53
CA VAL A 5 -6.09 2.79 12.51
C VAL A 5 -5.57 2.65 13.95
N HIS A 6 -5.02 1.50 14.31
CA HIS A 6 -4.39 1.25 15.60
C HIS A 6 -2.96 1.80 15.67
N THR A 7 -2.81 3.13 15.66
CA THR A 7 -1.52 3.84 15.51
C THR A 7 -0.48 3.55 16.58
N TYR A 8 -0.88 3.00 17.73
CA TYR A 8 0.05 2.52 18.76
C TYR A 8 0.82 1.24 18.34
N ILE A 9 0.35 0.52 17.32
CA ILE A 9 1.06 -0.60 16.71
C ILE A 9 2.05 -0.04 15.70
N ALA A 10 3.31 0.09 16.11
CA ALA A 10 4.37 0.68 15.31
C ALA A 10 5.69 -0.12 15.42
N LYS A 11 6.47 -0.07 14.34
CA LYS A 11 7.81 -0.64 14.29
C LYS A 11 8.77 0.28 13.53
N PHE A 12 10.01 0.37 13.99
CA PHE A 12 11.11 0.93 13.22
C PHE A 12 11.71 -0.19 12.37
N VAL A 13 11.88 0.08 11.08
CA VAL A 13 12.42 -0.89 10.12
C VAL A 13 13.72 -0.30 9.59
N THR A 14 14.82 -1.01 9.78
CA THR A 14 16.15 -0.72 9.23
C THR A 14 16.60 -1.89 8.36
N ASP A 15 17.68 -1.68 7.59
CA ASP A 15 18.31 -2.75 6.81
C ASP A 15 17.34 -3.50 5.88
N PHE A 16 16.51 -2.74 5.18
CA PHE A 16 15.48 -3.26 4.28
C PHE A 16 15.75 -2.88 2.82
N GLU A 17 15.23 -3.70 1.91
CA GLU A 17 15.13 -3.37 0.50
C GLU A 17 13.74 -2.80 0.19
N ALA A 18 13.68 -1.56 -0.29
CA ALA A 18 12.43 -0.99 -0.81
C ALA A 18 12.31 -1.28 -2.31
N ARG A 19 11.16 -1.82 -2.73
CA ARG A 19 10.84 -2.05 -4.14
C ARG A 19 9.64 -1.20 -4.55
N GLU A 20 9.80 -0.42 -5.61
CA GLU A 20 8.68 0.26 -6.27
C GLU A 20 7.86 -0.79 -7.02
N LEU A 21 6.58 -0.90 -6.67
CA LEU A 21 5.69 -1.91 -7.26
C LEU A 21 4.90 -1.37 -8.45
N HIS A 22 4.73 -0.04 -8.55
CA HIS A 22 4.01 0.54 -9.68
C HIS A 22 4.94 0.75 -10.86
N HIS A 23 4.54 0.19 -12.01
CA HIS A 23 5.23 0.37 -13.28
C HIS A 23 4.35 1.17 -14.23
N LEU A 24 4.95 2.10 -14.97
CA LEU A 24 4.26 2.83 -16.01
C LEU A 24 4.01 1.90 -17.20
N VAL A 25 2.75 1.50 -17.40
CA VAL A 25 2.36 0.63 -18.52
C VAL A 25 1.98 1.44 -19.76
N LEU A 26 1.25 2.53 -19.55
CA LEU A 26 0.77 3.41 -20.60
C LEU A 26 1.28 4.84 -20.37
N ASP A 27 1.93 5.45 -21.36
CA ASP A 27 2.26 6.87 -21.37
C ASP A 27 1.51 7.55 -22.52
N ARG A 28 0.65 8.53 -22.21
CA ARG A 28 -0.10 9.34 -23.19
C ARG A 28 -0.81 8.50 -24.27
N GLY A 29 -1.39 7.37 -23.86
CA GLY A 29 -2.11 6.45 -24.75
C GLY A 29 -1.23 5.46 -25.52
N GLY A 30 0.09 5.54 -25.40
CA GLY A 30 1.03 4.56 -25.94
C GLY A 30 1.41 3.49 -24.91
N LEU A 31 1.51 2.23 -25.35
CA LEU A 31 2.08 1.14 -24.55
C LEU A 31 3.60 1.29 -24.47
N VAL A 32 4.13 1.53 -23.27
CA VAL A 32 5.57 1.71 -23.01
C VAL A 32 6.19 0.55 -22.23
N TYR A 33 5.37 -0.37 -21.75
CA TYR A 33 5.79 -1.56 -21.00
C TYR A 33 5.87 -2.79 -21.92
N GLU A 34 6.98 -3.52 -21.78
CA GLU A 34 7.16 -4.80 -22.48
C GLU A 34 6.30 -5.87 -21.81
N LEU A 35 5.33 -6.41 -22.57
CA LEU A 35 4.44 -7.44 -22.05
C LEU A 35 5.21 -8.76 -21.87
N PRO A 36 5.30 -9.30 -20.64
CA PRO A 36 5.96 -10.56 -20.42
C PRO A 36 5.17 -11.70 -21.05
N ASP A 37 5.88 -12.76 -21.45
CA ASP A 37 5.23 -13.98 -21.90
C ASP A 37 4.56 -14.73 -20.73
N LEU A 38 3.69 -15.68 -21.06
CA LEU A 38 2.96 -16.46 -20.06
C LEU A 38 3.87 -17.24 -19.10
N LYS A 39 5.02 -17.73 -19.58
CA LYS A 39 5.97 -18.49 -18.75
C LYS A 39 6.65 -17.56 -17.74
N GLY A 40 7.00 -16.34 -18.16
CA GLY A 40 7.55 -15.27 -17.34
C GLY A 40 6.57 -14.84 -16.26
N ILE A 41 5.29 -14.63 -16.61
CA ILE A 41 4.25 -14.30 -15.62
C ILE A 41 4.10 -15.41 -14.58
N ARG A 42 4.08 -16.68 -15.01
CA ARG A 42 3.96 -17.81 -14.09
C ARG A 42 5.18 -17.94 -13.16
N ALA A 43 6.38 -17.73 -13.69
CA ALA A 43 7.60 -17.74 -12.88
C ALA A 43 7.58 -16.60 -11.84
N PHE A 44 7.26 -15.38 -12.27
CA PHE A 44 7.13 -14.22 -11.41
C PHE A 44 6.13 -14.45 -10.26
N ALA A 45 4.96 -15.01 -10.54
CA ALA A 45 3.96 -15.32 -9.51
C ALA A 45 4.49 -16.35 -8.49
N ARG A 46 5.14 -17.42 -8.96
CA ARG A 46 5.72 -18.45 -8.08
C ARG A 46 6.86 -17.88 -7.23
N ASP A 47 7.72 -17.07 -7.81
CA ASP A 47 8.89 -16.54 -7.12
C ASP A 47 8.47 -15.47 -6.08
N ASN A 48 7.41 -14.68 -6.34
CA ASN A 48 6.85 -13.75 -5.34
C ASN A 48 6.26 -14.45 -4.12
N LEU A 49 5.70 -15.66 -4.26
CA LEU A 49 5.22 -16.43 -3.11
C LEU A 49 6.38 -16.76 -2.14
N GLN A 50 7.60 -16.93 -2.66
CA GLN A 50 8.78 -17.21 -1.83
C GLN A 50 9.25 -15.99 -1.01
N VAL A 51 8.81 -14.78 -1.37
CA VAL A 51 9.12 -13.55 -0.63
C VAL A 51 8.21 -13.41 0.60
N LEU A 52 7.02 -14.02 0.58
CA LEU A 52 6.08 -13.98 1.69
C LEU A 52 6.50 -14.96 2.79
N TRP A 53 6.42 -14.52 4.05
CA TRP A 53 6.59 -15.41 5.19
C TRP A 53 5.46 -16.44 5.28
N GLU A 54 5.75 -17.59 5.89
CA GLU A 54 4.83 -18.75 5.93
C GLU A 54 3.46 -18.39 6.53
N GLU A 55 3.41 -17.51 7.54
CA GLU A 55 2.16 -17.10 8.18
C GLU A 55 1.18 -16.40 7.25
N TYR A 56 1.67 -15.73 6.20
CA TYR A 56 0.87 -15.06 5.18
C TYR A 56 0.38 -16.04 4.10
N GLN A 57 1.03 -17.19 3.96
CA GLN A 57 0.69 -18.21 2.96
C GLN A 57 -0.35 -19.24 3.44
N ARG A 58 -0.75 -19.19 4.71
CA ARG A 58 -1.69 -20.15 5.30
C ARG A 58 -3.07 -20.07 4.64
N ILE A 59 -3.64 -21.23 4.30
CA ILE A 59 -4.99 -21.32 3.73
C ILE A 59 -6.06 -20.94 4.77
N LEU A 60 -5.86 -21.30 6.03
CA LEU A 60 -6.79 -21.03 7.12
C LEU A 60 -6.16 -20.03 8.10
N ASN A 61 -6.88 -18.95 8.39
CA ASN A 61 -6.46 -17.88 9.30
C ASN A 61 -5.05 -17.33 9.01
N PRO A 62 -4.76 -16.85 7.77
CA PRO A 62 -3.49 -16.19 7.49
C PRO A 62 -3.27 -14.98 8.40
N ALA A 63 -2.01 -14.66 8.65
CA ALA A 63 -1.68 -13.40 9.32
C ALA A 63 -2.05 -12.21 8.41
N GLU A 64 -2.37 -11.06 9.02
CA GLU A 64 -2.64 -9.84 8.26
C GLU A 64 -1.34 -9.23 7.74
N TYR A 65 -1.24 -9.03 6.43
CA TYR A 65 -0.07 -8.39 5.81
C TYR A 65 -0.12 -6.86 6.05
N PRO A 66 0.91 -6.25 6.69
CA PRO A 66 0.84 -4.84 7.06
C PRO A 66 0.84 -3.90 5.85
N VAL A 67 -0.29 -3.24 5.60
CA VAL A 67 -0.40 -2.15 4.62
C VAL A 67 -0.46 -0.82 5.38
N ASN A 68 0.67 -0.13 5.42
CA ASN A 68 0.84 1.08 6.21
C ASN A 68 0.93 2.33 5.32
N LEU A 69 0.54 3.48 5.88
CA LEU A 69 0.79 4.78 5.24
C LEU A 69 2.13 5.33 5.70
N SER A 70 2.78 6.10 4.82
CA SER A 70 3.85 6.99 5.28
C SER A 70 3.24 8.06 6.19
N GLN A 71 4.05 8.61 7.10
CA GLN A 71 3.59 9.67 8.01
C GLN A 71 2.97 10.84 7.22
N ALA A 72 3.67 11.32 6.19
CA ALA A 72 3.19 12.40 5.33
C ALA A 72 1.86 12.08 4.64
N CYS A 73 1.65 10.84 4.17
CA CYS A 73 0.39 10.43 3.54
C CYS A 73 -0.77 10.39 4.54
N TRP A 74 -0.52 9.86 5.74
CA TRP A 74 -1.51 9.79 6.82
C TRP A 74 -1.88 11.20 7.32
N ASP A 75 -0.89 12.06 7.53
CA ASP A 75 -1.11 13.45 7.96
C ASP A 75 -1.91 14.22 6.92
N ASN A 76 -1.60 14.05 5.63
CA ASN A 76 -2.35 14.64 4.54
C ASN A 76 -3.82 14.19 4.55
N LYS A 77 -4.07 12.89 4.77
CA LYS A 77 -5.43 12.35 4.89
C LYS A 77 -6.17 12.98 6.07
N MET A 78 -5.56 13.01 7.26
CA MET A 78 -6.22 13.55 8.46
C MET A 78 -6.49 15.04 8.35
N ARG A 79 -5.55 15.81 7.78
CA ARG A 79 -5.73 17.24 7.51
C ARG A 79 -6.95 17.49 6.61
N LEU A 80 -7.07 16.76 5.50
CA LEU A 80 -8.21 16.91 4.58
C LEU A 80 -9.55 16.54 5.24
N ILE A 81 -9.56 15.51 6.09
CA ILE A 81 -10.76 15.12 6.85
C ILE A 81 -11.18 16.24 7.81
N ASP A 82 -10.23 16.79 8.56
CA ASP A 82 -10.46 17.89 9.50
C ASP A 82 -10.93 19.18 8.80
N GLU A 83 -10.34 19.52 7.65
CA GLU A 83 -10.78 20.65 6.81
C GLU A 83 -12.25 20.50 6.39
N ILE A 84 -12.63 19.34 5.85
CA ILE A 84 -14.02 19.09 5.42
C ILE A 84 -14.98 19.11 6.62
N GLN A 85 -14.59 18.53 7.76
CA GLN A 85 -15.43 18.54 8.96
C GLN A 85 -15.71 19.97 9.46
N ARG A 86 -14.69 20.83 9.46
CA ARG A 86 -14.83 22.25 9.83
C ARG A 86 -15.70 23.02 8.85
N ASP A 87 -15.58 22.73 7.56
CA ASP A 87 -16.41 23.37 6.52
C ASP A 87 -17.88 23.01 6.69
N ILE A 88 -18.18 21.74 6.92
CA ILE A 88 -19.55 21.27 7.18
C ILE A 88 -20.11 21.91 8.45
N GLN A 89 -19.33 21.95 9.54
CA GLN A 89 -19.76 22.59 10.78
C GLN A 89 -20.07 24.08 10.60
N ARG A 90 -19.27 24.80 9.81
CA ARG A 90 -19.53 26.21 9.48
C ARG A 90 -20.82 26.40 8.67
N GLN A 91 -21.14 25.47 7.77
CA GLN A 91 -22.36 25.53 6.96
C GLN A 91 -23.64 25.18 7.77
N LEU A 92 -23.50 24.42 8.85
CA LEU A 92 -24.61 24.01 9.72
C LEU A 92 -24.88 25.01 10.85
N GLN A 93 -24.03 26.01 11.06
CA GLN A 93 -24.27 27.09 12.00
C GLN A 93 -25.14 28.17 11.32
N PRO A 94 -26.30 28.54 11.90
CA PRO A 94 -27.23 29.52 11.34
C PRO A 94 -26.67 30.95 11.36
#